data_AF-A0A0J6C072-F1
#
_entry.id   AF-A0A0J6C072-F1
#
_cell.length_a   1.000
_cell.length_b   1.000
_cell.length_c   1.000
_cell.angle_alpha   90.00
_cell.angle_beta   90.00
_cell.angle_gamma   90.00
#
_symmetry.space_group_name_H-M   'P 1'
#
loop_
_entity.id
_entity.type
_entity.pdbx_description
1 polymer ?
#
loop_
_entity_poly.entity_id
_entity_poly.type
_entity_poly.pdbx_seq_one_letter_code
_entity_poly.pdbx_strand_id
1 'polypeptide(L)'
;MRDYGKVSPQFWIGETGKRLRKAGTEAQVVALYLMTCSHSNMIGLYYLPVMYIAHETGLGMEGALKGLQRASEAGFCQYDETTEMVWVTNPVA
;
A
#
# COMPACT_ATOMS: atom_id res chain seq x y z
N MET A 1 -0.85 20.83 4.73
CA MET A 1 -0.04 20.19 3.68
C MET A 1 1.23 19.70 4.35
N ARG A 2 1.63 18.43 4.13
CA ARG A 2 2.87 17.90 4.69
C ARG A 2 3.94 18.07 3.61
N ASP A 3 4.93 18.93 3.83
CA ASP A 3 5.95 19.22 2.80
C ASP A 3 6.82 17.99 2.51
N TYR A 4 7.00 17.11 3.50
CA TYR A 4 7.75 15.86 3.36
C TYR A 4 7.11 14.73 4.17
N GLY A 5 6.93 13.57 3.54
CA GLY A 5 6.66 12.29 4.20
C GLY A 5 7.94 11.45 4.24
N LYS A 6 8.25 10.82 5.38
CA LYS A 6 9.41 9.94 5.51
C LYS A 6 9.00 8.49 5.24
N VAL A 7 9.61 7.86 4.23
CA VAL A 7 9.56 6.41 4.03
C VAL A 7 10.87 5.82 4.56
N SER A 8 10.78 4.88 5.50
CA SER A 8 11.96 4.22 6.06
C SER A 8 12.70 3.41 4.98
N PRO A 9 14.05 3.40 4.94
CA PRO A 9 14.81 2.49 4.09
C PRO A 9 14.46 1.01 4.31
N GLN A 10 13.90 0.67 5.47
CA GLN A 10 13.40 -0.67 5.79
C GLN A 10 12.31 -1.14 4.82
N PHE A 11 11.61 -0.23 4.14
CA PHE A 11 10.73 -0.57 3.02
C PHE A 11 11.45 -1.37 1.92
N TRP A 12 12.75 -1.18 1.74
CA TRP A 12 13.55 -1.88 0.72
C TRP A 12 14.36 -3.06 1.28
N ILE A 13 14.92 -2.89 2.48
CA ILE A 13 15.88 -3.85 3.05
C ILE A 13 15.31 -4.73 4.16
N GLY A 14 14.18 -4.32 4.75
CA GLY A 14 13.47 -5.05 5.80
C GLY A 14 12.77 -6.30 5.28
N GLU A 15 12.34 -7.15 6.19
CA GLU A 15 11.70 -8.42 5.84
C GLU A 15 10.40 -8.22 5.05
N THR A 16 9.50 -7.34 5.52
CA THR A 16 8.26 -7.01 4.80
C THR A 16 8.54 -6.40 3.44
N GLY A 17 9.52 -5.49 3.33
CA GLY A 17 9.96 -4.93 2.06
C GLY A 17 10.44 -5.98 1.05
N LYS A 18 11.26 -6.94 1.51
CA LYS A 18 11.72 -8.06 0.70
C LYS A 18 10.57 -8.99 0.28
N ARG A 19 9.58 -9.22 1.15
CA ARG A 19 8.37 -9.99 0.81
C ARG A 19 7.54 -9.29 -0.27
N LEU A 20 7.31 -7.98 -0.15
CA LEU A 20 6.64 -7.17 -1.17
C LEU A 20 7.36 -7.25 -2.52
N ARG A 21 8.69 -7.10 -2.54
CA ARG A 21 9.50 -7.25 -3.76
C ARG A 21 9.37 -8.62 -4.40
N LYS A 22 9.33 -9.68 -3.60
CA LYS A 22 9.13 -11.06 -4.09
C LYS A 22 7.71 -11.27 -4.63
N ALA A 23 6.72 -10.58 -4.06
CA ALA A 23 5.32 -10.67 -4.47
C ALA A 23 5.03 -9.96 -5.81
N GLY A 24 5.83 -8.95 -6.18
CA GLY A 24 5.79 -8.29 -7.49
C GLY A 24 5.87 -6.77 -7.39
N THR A 25 6.17 -6.12 -8.52
CA THR A 25 6.34 -4.66 -8.58
C THR A 25 5.05 -3.92 -8.19
N GLU A 26 3.88 -4.44 -8.58
CA GLU A 26 2.57 -3.85 -8.24
C GLU A 26 2.36 -3.84 -6.72
N ALA A 27 2.82 -4.88 -6.00
CA ALA A 27 2.73 -4.94 -4.55
C ALA A 27 3.59 -3.85 -3.88
N GLN A 28 4.79 -3.62 -4.40
CA GLN A 28 5.65 -2.53 -3.89
C GLN A 28 5.07 -1.16 -4.19
N VAL A 29 4.56 -0.93 -5.40
CA VAL A 29 3.96 0.35 -5.80
C VAL A 29 2.72 0.64 -4.96
N VAL A 30 1.82 -0.33 -4.80
CA VAL A 30 0.63 -0.19 -3.95
C VAL A 30 1.03 0.03 -2.49
N ALA A 31 1.97 -0.74 -1.94
CA ALA A 31 2.41 -0.56 -0.56
C ALA A 31 3.01 0.83 -0.32
N LEU A 32 3.83 1.34 -1.26
CA LEU A 32 4.36 2.69 -1.19
C LEU A 32 3.23 3.74 -1.23
N TYR A 33 2.27 3.57 -2.14
CA TYR A 33 1.11 4.43 -2.27
C TYR A 33 0.28 4.49 -0.97
N LEU A 34 0.02 3.35 -0.34
CA LEU A 34 -0.69 3.27 0.95
C LEU A 34 0.02 4.04 2.09
N MET A 35 1.35 4.23 2.01
CA MET A 35 2.08 5.04 3.00
C MET A 35 2.08 6.54 2.69
N THR A 36 1.82 6.92 1.44
CA THR A 36 2.06 8.29 0.96
C THR A 36 0.84 9.00 0.39
N CYS A 37 -0.27 8.30 0.14
CA CYS A 37 -1.49 8.91 -0.39
C CYS A 37 -2.09 9.93 0.59
N SER A 38 -2.90 10.84 0.07
CA SER A 38 -3.56 11.90 0.85
C SER A 38 -4.54 11.38 1.91
N HIS A 39 -5.03 10.15 1.73
CA HIS A 39 -5.93 9.47 2.66
C HIS A 39 -5.21 8.81 3.85
N SER A 40 -3.89 8.59 3.72
CA SER A 40 -3.09 7.96 4.76
C SER A 40 -3.08 8.78 6.05
N ASN A 41 -3.14 8.10 7.18
CA ASN A 41 -3.16 8.71 8.51
C ASN A 41 -2.32 7.89 9.50
N MET A 42 -2.13 8.40 10.71
CA MET A 42 -1.27 7.76 11.73
C MET A 42 -1.82 6.43 12.28
N ILE A 43 -3.11 6.15 12.09
CA ILE A 43 -3.76 4.90 12.52
C ILE A 43 -3.51 3.79 11.48
N GLY A 44 -3.33 4.17 10.21
CA GLY A 44 -3.19 3.24 9.10
C GLY A 44 -4.50 2.61 8.63
N LEU A 45 -5.64 2.98 9.23
CA LEU A 45 -6.99 2.57 8.81
C LEU A 45 -7.71 3.76 8.17
N TYR A 46 -8.11 3.62 6.91
CA TYR A 46 -8.78 4.69 6.17
C TYR A 46 -9.54 4.16 4.95
N TYR A 47 -10.50 4.96 4.48
CA TYR A 47 -11.25 4.71 3.24
C TYR A 47 -10.36 4.98 2.02
N LEU A 48 -10.24 4.00 1.13
CA LEU A 48 -9.46 4.11 -0.10
C LEU A 48 -10.01 3.19 -1.21
N PRO A 49 -10.96 3.69 -2.01
CA PRO A 49 -11.41 3.01 -3.22
C PRO A 49 -10.27 2.62 -4.16
N VAL A 50 -10.35 1.42 -4.71
CA VAL A 50 -9.33 0.88 -5.63
C VAL A 50 -9.09 1.79 -6.84
N MET A 51 -10.12 2.52 -7.28
CA MET A 51 -10.02 3.48 -8.38
C MET A 51 -8.97 4.58 -8.14
N TYR A 52 -8.77 5.02 -6.90
CA TYR A 52 -7.72 6.00 -6.59
C TYR A 52 -6.33 5.40 -6.78
N ILE A 53 -6.13 4.17 -6.28
CA ILE A 53 -4.88 3.43 -6.46
C ILE A 53 -4.61 3.27 -7.95
N ALA A 54 -5.59 2.80 -8.72
CA ALA A 54 -5.46 2.55 -10.15
C ALA A 54 -5.09 3.82 -10.93
N HIS A 55 -5.79 4.93 -10.66
CA HIS A 55 -5.58 6.20 -11.32
C HIS A 55 -4.22 6.83 -10.97
N GLU A 56 -3.88 6.89 -9.68
CA GLU A 56 -2.70 7.64 -9.21
C GLU A 56 -1.40 6.87 -9.37
N THR A 57 -1.44 5.53 -9.36
CA THR A 57 -0.25 4.69 -9.60
C THR A 57 -0.03 4.33 -11.07
N GLY A 58 -1.04 4.52 -11.93
CA GLY A 58 -1.00 4.13 -13.34
C GLY A 58 -1.08 2.62 -13.59
N LEU A 59 -1.32 1.80 -12.57
CA LEU A 59 -1.40 0.33 -12.69
C LEU A 59 -2.69 -0.16 -13.37
N GLY A 60 -3.69 0.71 -13.50
CA GLY A 60 -5.05 0.29 -13.88
C GLY A 60 -5.73 -0.55 -12.81
N MET A 61 -7.01 -0.89 -13.03
CA MET A 61 -7.82 -1.59 -12.02
C MET A 61 -7.28 -2.99 -11.68
N GLU A 62 -6.92 -3.77 -12.71
CA GLU A 62 -6.39 -5.12 -12.51
C GLU A 62 -5.05 -5.10 -11.76
N GLY A 63 -4.16 -4.18 -12.11
CA GLY A 63 -2.87 -4.03 -11.42
C GLY A 63 -3.02 -3.55 -9.98
N ALA A 64 -3.95 -2.63 -9.72
CA ALA A 64 -4.25 -2.15 -8.37
C ALA A 64 -4.82 -3.27 -7.47
N LEU A 65 -5.80 -4.03 -7.97
CA LEU A 65 -6.37 -5.18 -7.25
C LEU A 65 -5.31 -6.25 -6.96
N LYS A 66 -4.52 -6.64 -7.98
CA LYS A 66 -3.42 -7.59 -7.79
C LYS A 66 -2.38 -7.07 -6.80
N GLY A 67 -2.05 -5.79 -6.85
CA GLY A 67 -1.12 -5.15 -5.92
C GLY A 67 -1.62 -5.19 -4.48
N LEU A 68 -2.89 -4.84 -4.24
CA LEU A 68 -3.55 -4.92 -2.92
C LEU A 68 -3.57 -6.35 -2.38
N GLN A 69 -3.99 -7.31 -3.21
CA GLN A 69 -4.03 -8.72 -2.83
C GLN A 69 -2.63 -9.21 -2.41
N ARG A 70 -1.62 -8.99 -3.27
CA ARG A 70 -0.23 -9.40 -3.02
C ARG A 70 0.38 -8.69 -1.81
N ALA A 71 0.09 -7.42 -1.60
CA ALA A 71 0.53 -6.68 -0.42
C ALA A 71 -0.11 -7.24 0.86
N SER A 72 -1.37 -7.67 0.78
CA SER A 72 -2.07 -8.32 1.89
C SER A 72 -1.50 -9.70 2.20
N GLU A 73 -1.24 -10.52 1.19
CA GLU A 73 -0.57 -11.82 1.32
C GLU A 73 0.86 -11.69 1.87
N ALA A 74 1.55 -10.60 1.53
CA ALA A 74 2.87 -10.26 2.09
C ALA A 74 2.80 -9.74 3.55
N GLY A 75 1.60 -9.60 4.12
CA GLY A 75 1.36 -9.14 5.49
C GLY A 75 1.62 -7.65 5.71
N PHE A 76 1.49 -6.83 4.66
CA PHE A 76 1.68 -5.38 4.75
C PHE A 76 0.37 -4.64 5.09
N CYS A 77 -0.75 -5.07 4.51
CA CYS A 77 -2.06 -4.47 4.71
C CYS A 77 -3.19 -5.50 4.74
N GLN A 78 -4.40 -5.03 5.00
CA GLN A 78 -5.66 -5.71 4.73
C GLN A 78 -6.57 -4.74 3.99
N TYR A 79 -7.39 -5.25 3.07
CA TYR A 79 -8.37 -4.46 2.33
C TYR A 79 -9.73 -5.13 2.41
N ASP A 80 -10.76 -4.37 2.78
CA ASP A 80 -12.15 -4.80 2.73
C ASP A 80 -12.81 -4.22 1.48
N GLU A 81 -13.12 -5.06 0.51
CA GLU A 81 -13.76 -4.66 -0.74
C GLU A 81 -15.18 -4.11 -0.54
N THR A 82 -15.88 -4.53 0.52
CA THR A 82 -17.28 -4.12 0.76
C THR A 82 -17.35 -2.67 1.25
N THR A 83 -16.44 -2.30 2.15
CA THR A 83 -16.39 -0.95 2.74
C THR A 83 -15.34 -0.06 2.10
N GLU A 84 -14.51 -0.61 1.21
CA GLU A 84 -13.36 0.03 0.58
C GLU A 84 -12.38 0.61 1.60
N MET A 85 -12.28 -0.05 2.76
CA MET A 85 -11.38 0.33 3.83
C MET A 85 -10.07 -0.43 3.71
N VAL A 86 -8.95 0.27 3.84
CA VAL A 86 -7.62 -0.33 3.95
C VAL A 86 -7.10 -0.18 5.36
N TRP A 87 -6.43 -1.23 5.85
CA TRP A 87 -5.69 -1.22 7.11
C TRP A 87 -4.23 -1.59 6.86
N VAL A 88 -3.32 -0.64 7.04
CA VAL A 88 -1.87 -0.85 7.00
C VAL A 88 -1.42 -1.34 8.37
N THR A 89 -1.28 -2.65 8.52
CA THR A 89 -1.01 -3.34 9.80
C THR A 89 0.47 -3.37 10.17
N ASN A 90 1.36 -3.27 9.17
CA ASN A 90 2.80 -3.25 9.37
C ASN A 90 3.44 -2.12 8.56
N PRO A 91 3.25 -0.85 8.96
CA PRO A 91 3.97 0.25 8.35
C PRO A 91 5.45 0.02 8.65
N VAL A 92 6.24 -0.18 7.60
CA VAL A 92 7.64 -0.57 7.71
C VAL A 92 8.40 0.49 8.53
N ALA A 93 8.69 0.19 9.80
CA ALA A 93 9.60 0.97 10.62
C ALA A 93 11.04 0.68 10.20
#